data_AF-A0A936EHJ9-F1
#
_entry.id   AF-A0A936EHJ9-F1
#
_cell.length_a   1.000
_cell.length_b   1.000
_cell.length_c   1.000
_cell.angle_alpha   90.00
_cell.angle_beta   90.00
_cell.angle_gamma   90.00
#
_symmetry.space_group_name_H-M   'P 1'
#
loop_
_entity.id
_entity.type
_entity.pdbx_description
1 polymer ?
#
loop_
_entity_poly.entity_id
_entity_poly.type
_entity_poly.pdbx_seq_one_letter_code
_entity_poly.pdbx_strand_id
1 'polypeptide(L)'
;MNLAVLVYLRWDPEQHSPLPYLGQQRDEADPRWDTLAWMMDKHPKSRIGEARLRPDAAMAIRLPTERSAWPEHVRTHRQAILDAWEADALGREWIETISRRPPVGVHVYRYEEPILSFRQTRASLFARTAYAFLLADEGRRDEAIRLVLPELVAWQNLQRCEAMLVHQMIAMVMIKESMKTIDAILDLGAIDPATRATLRETLEKACPIGEVFRFGFLGDYWYSRSFDAVLDRGMTVEESKLFFGTVGLDSGPIVFVGRRWGLSLLVQQQSWRAEYLGALSRFTALATARDLTTLAREESGAERRWAIKNALGVRLIGVGLPAFTKVVNYVWTEEDARLALLRRVGTPDGASD
;
A
#
# COMPACT_ATOMS: atom_id res chain seq x y z
N MET A 1 30.79 -18.02 35.90
CA MET A 1 31.93 -17.86 34.96
C MET A 1 31.36 -17.47 33.61
N ASN A 2 31.44 -16.20 33.19
CA ASN A 2 31.15 -15.72 31.81
C ASN A 2 31.65 -14.27 31.65
N LEU A 3 32.93 -14.06 31.91
CA LEU A 3 33.62 -12.78 31.74
C LEU A 3 34.37 -12.69 30.39
N ALA A 4 34.06 -13.59 29.44
CA ALA A 4 34.81 -13.76 28.20
C ALA A 4 34.13 -13.21 26.93
N VAL A 5 32.99 -12.52 27.03
CA VAL A 5 32.24 -12.01 25.86
C VAL A 5 32.37 -10.47 25.70
N LEU A 6 33.04 -9.79 26.62
CA LEU A 6 33.13 -8.32 26.65
C LEU A 6 34.23 -7.70 25.77
N VAL A 7 35.04 -8.50 25.07
CA VAL A 7 36.21 -7.99 24.32
C VAL A 7 35.95 -7.84 22.80
N TYR A 8 34.80 -8.28 22.28
CA TYR A 8 34.51 -8.21 20.83
C TYR A 8 33.60 -7.04 20.39
N LEU A 9 33.35 -6.06 21.26
CA LEU A 9 32.36 -4.98 21.04
C LEU A 9 32.96 -3.58 20.85
N ARG A 10 34.20 -3.47 20.39
CA ARG A 10 34.81 -2.17 20.08
C ARG A 10 35.42 -2.18 18.69
N TRP A 11 34.58 -2.11 17.66
CA TRP A 11 35.07 -1.83 16.31
C TRP A 11 34.08 -0.96 15.52
N ASP A 12 34.57 0.24 15.23
CA ASP A 12 34.20 1.23 14.22
C ASP A 12 32.84 1.97 14.26
N PRO A 13 32.82 3.26 14.64
CA PRO A 13 31.68 4.16 14.41
C PRO A 13 31.56 4.67 12.97
N GLU A 14 32.52 4.39 12.07
CA GLU A 14 32.56 5.00 10.73
C GLU A 14 31.81 4.20 9.64
N GLN A 15 31.27 3.01 9.93
CA GLN A 15 30.62 2.14 8.93
C GLN A 15 29.11 1.94 9.13
N HIS A 16 28.39 3.02 9.43
CA HIS A 16 26.93 3.00 9.30
C HIS A 16 26.55 2.89 7.83
N SER A 17 26.21 1.69 7.35
CA SER A 17 25.47 1.57 6.08
C SER A 17 24.19 2.39 6.23
N PRO A 18 24.00 3.47 5.44
CA PRO A 18 22.83 4.32 5.57
C PRO A 18 21.59 3.45 5.40
N LEU A 19 20.58 3.68 6.25
CA LEU A 19 19.26 3.11 6.02
C LEU A 19 18.81 3.46 4.60
N PRO A 20 18.04 2.58 3.91
CA PRO A 20 17.42 2.97 2.67
C PRO A 20 16.64 4.26 2.91
N TYR A 21 16.94 5.30 2.12
CA TYR A 21 16.23 6.55 2.20
C TYR A 21 14.76 6.29 1.88
N LEU A 22 13.90 6.33 2.90
CA LEU A 22 12.46 6.09 2.78
C LEU A 22 11.73 7.28 2.13
N GLY A 23 12.42 8.40 1.94
CA GLY A 23 11.83 9.67 1.53
C GLY A 23 12.05 10.74 2.61
N GLN A 24 11.65 11.96 2.28
CA GLN A 24 11.68 13.06 3.24
C GLN A 24 10.68 12.77 4.37
N GLN A 25 11.12 13.00 5.60
CA GLN A 25 10.22 12.94 6.76
C GLN A 25 9.12 13.97 6.61
N ARG A 26 7.89 13.56 6.95
CA ARG A 26 6.77 14.48 6.98
C ARG A 26 7.08 15.69 7.86
N ASP A 27 6.70 16.86 7.39
CA ASP A 27 6.65 18.05 8.23
C ASP A 27 5.34 18.01 9.02
N GLU A 28 5.41 17.79 10.33
CA GLU A 28 4.21 17.74 11.18
C GLU A 28 3.47 19.09 11.27
N ALA A 29 4.12 20.19 10.87
CA ALA A 29 3.49 21.51 10.78
C ALA A 29 2.73 21.72 9.45
N ASP A 30 2.88 20.82 8.48
CA ASP A 30 2.22 20.95 7.18
C ASP A 30 0.72 20.57 7.29
N PRO A 31 -0.20 21.53 7.04
CA PRO A 31 -1.64 21.32 7.22
C PRO A 31 -2.22 20.26 6.27
N ARG A 32 -1.48 19.81 5.25
CA ARG A 32 -1.90 18.71 4.37
C ARG A 32 -1.97 17.38 5.11
N TRP A 33 -1.18 17.20 6.18
CA TRP A 33 -1.28 16.03 7.05
C TRP A 33 -2.56 16.01 7.88
N ASP A 34 -3.12 17.18 8.20
CA ASP A 34 -4.40 17.27 8.90
C ASP A 34 -5.53 16.73 8.04
N THR A 35 -5.51 17.02 6.74
CA THR A 35 -6.47 16.44 5.80
C THR A 35 -6.34 14.93 5.74
N LEU A 36 -5.12 14.38 5.63
CA LEU A 36 -4.93 12.93 5.64
C LEU A 36 -5.50 12.31 6.92
N ALA A 37 -5.26 12.95 8.06
CA ALA A 37 -5.74 12.54 9.37
C ALA A 37 -7.26 12.41 9.51
N TRP A 38 -8.06 13.08 8.68
CA TRP A 38 -9.52 12.99 8.73
C TRP A 38 -10.03 11.55 8.60
N MET A 39 -9.34 10.72 7.81
CA MET A 39 -9.74 9.35 7.50
C MET A 39 -8.90 8.30 8.23
N MET A 40 -8.23 8.68 9.32
CA MET A 40 -7.37 7.79 10.10
C MET A 40 -8.08 7.27 11.36
N ASP A 41 -7.89 5.99 11.67
CA ASP A 41 -8.45 5.40 12.90
C ASP A 41 -7.67 5.89 14.13
N LYS A 42 -8.39 6.36 15.15
CA LYS A 42 -7.83 6.80 16.45
C LYS A 42 -6.90 8.02 16.40
N HIS A 43 -6.82 8.74 15.26
CA HIS A 43 -6.09 10.00 15.21
C HIS A 43 -6.88 11.14 15.90
N PRO A 44 -6.25 12.05 16.66
CA PRO A 44 -6.96 13.16 17.33
C PRO A 44 -7.71 14.10 16.38
N LYS A 45 -7.20 14.25 15.15
CA LYS A 45 -7.82 15.03 14.06
C LYS A 45 -8.73 14.18 13.14
N SER A 46 -9.06 12.95 13.55
CA SER A 46 -9.94 12.08 12.78
C SER A 46 -11.35 12.65 12.74
N ARG A 47 -11.94 12.62 11.55
CA ARG A 47 -13.32 13.04 11.28
C ARG A 47 -14.20 11.85 10.91
N ILE A 48 -13.71 10.61 11.04
CA ILE A 48 -14.50 9.39 10.73
C ILE A 48 -15.81 9.35 11.51
N GLY A 49 -15.83 9.85 12.75
CA GLY A 49 -17.06 9.95 13.55
C GLY A 49 -18.14 10.88 12.96
N GLU A 50 -17.77 11.79 12.06
CA GLU A 50 -18.69 12.66 11.31
C GLU A 50 -19.25 11.96 10.06
N ALA A 51 -18.67 10.82 9.64
CA ALA A 51 -19.08 10.13 8.43
C ALA A 51 -20.49 9.56 8.57
N ARG A 52 -21.40 10.00 7.69
CA ARG A 52 -22.77 9.50 7.62
C ARG A 52 -22.88 8.19 6.86
N LEU A 53 -22.02 7.99 5.86
CA LEU A 53 -21.95 6.76 5.10
C LEU A 53 -21.47 5.61 5.97
N ARG A 54 -22.38 4.68 6.28
CA ARG A 54 -22.06 3.46 7.01
C ARG A 54 -21.39 2.44 6.08
N PRO A 55 -20.29 1.80 6.49
CA PRO A 55 -19.60 0.81 5.64
C PRO A 55 -20.47 -0.34 5.15
N ASP A 56 -21.43 -0.80 5.96
CA ASP A 56 -22.29 -1.92 5.58
C ASP A 56 -23.31 -1.51 4.52
N ALA A 57 -23.77 -0.26 4.55
CA ALA A 57 -24.63 0.30 3.50
C ALA A 57 -23.85 0.45 2.18
N ALA A 58 -22.61 0.93 2.24
CA ALA A 58 -21.74 1.00 1.06
C ALA A 58 -21.42 -0.39 0.47
N MET A 59 -21.27 -1.41 1.32
CA MET A 59 -21.03 -2.78 0.88
C MET A 59 -22.22 -3.35 0.11
N ALA A 60 -23.46 -2.99 0.50
CA ALA A 60 -24.67 -3.46 -0.16
C ALA A 60 -24.82 -2.94 -1.59
N ILE A 61 -24.24 -1.77 -1.90
CA ILE A 61 -24.26 -1.15 -3.25
C ILE A 61 -22.95 -1.33 -4.02
N ARG A 62 -22.04 -2.15 -3.48
CA ARG A 62 -20.77 -2.43 -4.16
C ARG A 62 -21.06 -3.08 -5.51
N LEU A 63 -20.47 -2.53 -6.55
CA LEU A 63 -20.54 -3.10 -7.89
C LEU A 63 -20.07 -4.57 -7.88
N PRO A 64 -20.82 -5.51 -8.51
CA PRO A 64 -20.45 -6.92 -8.56
C PRO A 64 -19.05 -7.16 -9.13
N THR A 65 -18.47 -8.33 -8.85
CA THR A 65 -17.19 -8.71 -9.46
C THR A 65 -17.31 -8.74 -10.98
N GLU A 66 -18.38 -9.36 -11.49
CA GLU A 66 -18.70 -9.48 -12.92
C GLU A 66 -19.24 -8.17 -13.48
N ARG A 67 -18.51 -7.61 -14.46
CA ARG A 67 -18.82 -6.31 -15.08
C ARG A 67 -20.12 -6.33 -15.90
N SER A 68 -20.45 -7.45 -16.51
CA SER A 68 -21.69 -7.63 -17.28
C SER A 68 -22.95 -7.41 -16.43
N ALA A 69 -22.89 -7.65 -15.12
CA ALA A 69 -24.01 -7.47 -14.20
C ALA A 69 -24.17 -6.02 -13.70
N TRP A 70 -23.23 -5.12 -14.01
CA TRP A 70 -23.24 -3.77 -13.45
C TRP A 70 -24.46 -2.93 -13.86
N PRO A 71 -24.89 -2.89 -15.14
CA PRO A 71 -26.04 -2.09 -15.55
C PRO A 71 -27.33 -2.48 -14.81
N GLU A 72 -27.60 -3.78 -14.72
CA GLU A 72 -28.75 -4.28 -13.95
C GLU A 72 -28.61 -3.93 -12.47
N HIS A 73 -27.43 -4.14 -11.89
CA HIS A 73 -27.17 -3.85 -10.48
C HIS A 73 -27.46 -2.39 -10.12
N VAL A 74 -26.94 -1.42 -10.87
CA VAL A 74 -27.12 0.01 -10.56
C VAL A 74 -28.55 0.49 -10.76
N ARG A 75 -29.30 -0.12 -11.70
CA ARG A 75 -30.73 0.16 -11.88
C ARG A 75 -31.55 -0.36 -10.70
N THR A 76 -31.29 -1.60 -10.28
CA THR A 76 -31.98 -2.22 -9.13
C THR A 76 -31.69 -1.49 -7.81
N HIS A 77 -30.44 -1.03 -7.60
CA HIS A 77 -30.01 -0.38 -6.36
C HIS A 77 -29.96 1.15 -6.46
N ARG A 78 -30.62 1.74 -7.47
CA ARG A 78 -30.50 3.17 -7.81
C ARG A 78 -30.67 4.09 -6.60
N GLN A 79 -31.75 3.93 -5.84
CA GLN A 79 -32.03 4.79 -4.69
C GLN A 79 -30.97 4.63 -3.58
N ALA A 80 -30.56 3.40 -3.28
CA ALA A 80 -29.53 3.14 -2.27
C ALA A 80 -28.17 3.74 -2.67
N ILE A 81 -27.84 3.75 -3.96
CA ILE A 81 -26.63 4.39 -4.49
C ILE A 81 -26.71 5.92 -4.30
N LEU A 82 -27.85 6.53 -4.62
CA LEU A 82 -28.06 7.97 -4.42
C LEU A 82 -27.97 8.36 -2.93
N ASP A 83 -28.61 7.59 -2.05
CA ASP A 83 -28.58 7.82 -0.61
C ASP A 83 -27.15 7.70 -0.06
N ALA A 84 -26.39 6.71 -0.53
CA ALA A 84 -24.99 6.52 -0.14
C ALA A 84 -24.08 7.64 -0.66
N TRP A 85 -24.31 8.12 -1.88
CA TRP A 85 -23.59 9.26 -2.46
C TRP A 85 -23.80 10.53 -1.64
N GLU A 86 -25.03 10.83 -1.26
CA GLU A 86 -25.34 11.98 -0.39
C GLU A 86 -24.72 11.81 1.02
N ALA A 87 -24.69 10.59 1.54
CA ALA A 87 -24.06 10.27 2.82
C ALA A 87 -22.51 10.35 2.80
N ASP A 88 -21.87 10.29 1.62
CA ASP A 88 -20.40 10.35 1.46
C ASP A 88 -19.83 11.77 1.40
N ALA A 89 -20.52 12.79 1.91
CA ALA A 89 -20.06 14.18 1.85
C ALA A 89 -18.61 14.38 2.35
N LEU A 90 -18.27 13.79 3.51
CA LEU A 90 -16.91 13.84 4.07
C LEU A 90 -15.89 13.14 3.16
N GLY A 91 -16.22 11.95 2.67
CA GLY A 91 -15.32 11.18 1.81
C GLY A 91 -15.02 11.91 0.51
N ARG A 92 -16.01 12.57 -0.08
CA ARG A 92 -15.86 13.39 -1.28
C ARG A 92 -14.99 14.61 -1.03
N GLU A 93 -15.24 15.34 0.05
CA GLU A 93 -14.42 16.50 0.46
C GLU A 93 -12.95 16.09 0.66
N TRP A 94 -12.73 14.95 1.33
CA TRP A 94 -11.40 14.42 1.61
C TRP A 94 -10.63 14.10 0.33
N ILE A 95 -11.23 13.35 -0.61
CA ILE A 95 -10.61 13.01 -1.90
C ILE A 95 -10.30 14.25 -2.73
N GLU A 96 -11.25 15.19 -2.80
CA GLU A 96 -11.03 16.43 -3.55
C GLU A 96 -9.85 17.23 -2.97
N THR A 97 -9.71 17.22 -1.64
CA THR A 97 -8.61 17.91 -0.97
C THR A 97 -7.27 17.19 -1.21
N ILE A 98 -7.21 15.87 -1.04
CA ILE A 98 -5.98 15.07 -1.22
C ILE A 98 -5.52 15.07 -2.69
N SER A 99 -6.45 15.05 -3.65
CA SER A 99 -6.10 15.10 -5.07
C SER A 99 -5.43 16.42 -5.47
N ARG A 100 -5.90 17.55 -4.91
CA ARG A 100 -5.37 18.89 -5.18
C ARG A 100 -4.14 19.26 -4.35
N ARG A 101 -4.10 18.78 -3.10
CA ARG A 101 -3.10 19.17 -2.09
C ARG A 101 -2.53 17.90 -1.44
N PRO A 102 -1.74 17.12 -2.19
CA PRO A 102 -1.18 15.89 -1.65
C PRO A 102 -0.25 16.18 -0.47
N PRO A 103 -0.30 15.38 0.60
CA PRO A 103 0.69 15.46 1.67
C PRO A 103 2.10 15.25 1.11
N VAL A 104 3.11 15.85 1.75
CA VAL A 104 4.52 15.74 1.32
C VAL A 104 5.34 15.05 2.38
N GLY A 105 6.08 14.04 1.94
CA GLY A 105 6.89 13.18 2.80
C GLY A 105 6.16 11.89 3.13
N VAL A 106 6.77 11.10 4.00
CA VAL A 106 6.25 9.77 4.35
C VAL A 106 5.28 9.83 5.52
N HIS A 107 4.16 9.13 5.38
CA HIS A 107 3.05 9.17 6.30
C HIS A 107 3.31 8.47 7.64
N VAL A 108 3.77 7.23 7.62
CA VAL A 108 3.92 6.42 8.84
C VAL A 108 5.35 5.96 9.01
N TYR A 109 5.93 6.34 10.14
CA TYR A 109 7.28 5.94 10.55
C TYR A 109 7.26 4.93 11.69
N ARG A 110 6.15 4.82 12.44
CA ARG A 110 6.01 3.94 13.62
C ARG A 110 4.66 3.22 13.65
N TYR A 111 4.64 2.01 14.23
CA TYR A 111 3.43 1.16 14.31
C TYR A 111 2.30 1.79 15.14
N GLU A 112 2.64 2.54 16.19
CA GLU A 112 1.64 3.18 17.04
C GLU A 112 0.99 4.39 16.38
N GLU A 113 1.52 4.84 15.24
CA GLU A 113 0.89 5.92 14.52
C GLU A 113 -0.46 5.46 13.98
N PRO A 114 -1.47 6.33 14.06
CA PRO A 114 -2.73 6.10 13.38
C PRO A 114 -2.51 5.69 11.92
N ILE A 115 -3.43 4.92 11.37
CA ILE A 115 -3.40 4.50 9.96
C ILE A 115 -4.71 4.87 9.27
N LEU A 116 -4.69 4.92 7.94
CA LEU A 116 -5.91 5.09 7.16
C LEU A 116 -6.92 3.99 7.48
N SER A 117 -8.16 4.40 7.75
CA SER A 117 -9.25 3.48 7.98
C SER A 117 -9.65 2.81 6.67
N PHE A 118 -9.17 1.58 6.44
CA PHE A 118 -9.50 0.83 5.23
C PHE A 118 -11.00 0.63 5.06
N ARG A 119 -11.72 0.40 6.18
CA ARG A 119 -13.17 0.19 6.15
C ARG A 119 -13.90 1.43 5.64
N GLN A 120 -13.56 2.62 6.16
CA GLN A 120 -14.24 3.86 5.79
C GLN A 120 -13.85 4.32 4.40
N THR A 121 -12.56 4.31 4.07
CA THR A 121 -12.07 4.69 2.74
C THR A 121 -12.65 3.80 1.64
N ARG A 122 -12.75 2.49 1.88
CA ARG A 122 -13.37 1.55 0.93
C ARG A 122 -14.88 1.77 0.79
N ALA A 123 -15.57 2.11 1.87
CA ALA A 123 -16.99 2.43 1.82
C ALA A 123 -17.25 3.64 0.90
N SER A 124 -16.48 4.72 1.10
CA SER A 124 -16.54 5.90 0.25
C SER A 124 -16.24 5.59 -1.22
N LEU A 125 -15.18 4.81 -1.50
CA LEU A 125 -14.89 4.34 -2.86
C LEU A 125 -16.08 3.60 -3.50
N PHE A 126 -16.72 2.67 -2.79
CA PHE A 126 -17.84 1.90 -3.33
C PHE A 126 -19.05 2.78 -3.65
N ALA A 127 -19.38 3.75 -2.79
CA ALA A 127 -20.44 4.71 -3.08
C ALA A 127 -20.12 5.52 -4.34
N ARG A 128 -18.90 6.04 -4.46
CA ARG A 128 -18.47 6.86 -5.61
C ARG A 128 -18.42 6.08 -6.92
N THR A 129 -17.85 4.89 -6.92
CA THR A 129 -17.75 4.04 -8.12
C THR A 129 -19.11 3.55 -8.61
N ALA A 130 -20.00 3.15 -7.70
CA ALA A 130 -21.36 2.78 -8.04
C ALA A 130 -22.15 3.98 -8.60
N TYR A 131 -22.01 5.16 -7.99
CA TYR A 131 -22.67 6.37 -8.47
C TYR A 131 -22.12 6.85 -9.82
N ALA A 132 -20.80 6.81 -10.02
CA ALA A 132 -20.20 7.09 -11.33
C ALA A 132 -20.74 6.17 -12.42
N PHE A 133 -20.80 4.86 -12.15
CA PHE A 133 -21.34 3.93 -13.14
C PHE A 133 -22.84 4.16 -13.40
N LEU A 134 -23.62 4.50 -12.38
CA LEU A 134 -25.03 4.91 -12.54
C LEU A 134 -25.16 6.13 -13.47
N LEU A 135 -24.35 7.17 -13.27
CA LEU A 135 -24.34 8.35 -14.16
C LEU A 135 -24.04 7.95 -15.60
N ALA A 136 -23.07 7.06 -15.81
CA ALA A 136 -22.70 6.59 -17.14
C ALA A 136 -23.80 5.74 -17.80
N ASP A 137 -24.48 4.88 -17.05
CA ASP A 137 -25.65 4.12 -17.50
C ASP A 137 -26.82 5.03 -17.90
N GLU A 138 -26.95 6.17 -17.21
CA GLU A 138 -27.90 7.25 -17.56
C GLU A 138 -27.41 8.17 -18.71
N GLY A 139 -26.32 7.80 -19.39
CA GLY A 139 -25.78 8.52 -20.55
C GLY A 139 -24.83 9.68 -20.21
N ARG A 140 -24.60 9.98 -18.93
CA ARG A 140 -23.75 11.08 -18.44
C ARG A 140 -22.29 10.63 -18.22
N ARG A 141 -21.71 10.01 -19.26
CA ARG A 141 -20.38 9.36 -19.19
C ARG A 141 -19.24 10.33 -18.85
N ASP A 142 -19.23 11.51 -19.43
CA ASP A 142 -18.22 12.53 -19.14
C ASP A 142 -18.23 12.98 -17.67
N GLU A 143 -19.42 13.14 -17.11
CA GLU A 143 -19.58 13.48 -15.70
C GLU A 143 -19.12 12.33 -14.80
N ALA A 144 -19.47 11.09 -15.15
CA ALA A 144 -19.00 9.90 -14.46
C ALA A 144 -17.47 9.81 -14.41
N ILE A 145 -16.78 10.07 -15.54
CA ILE A 145 -15.31 10.09 -15.56
C ILE A 145 -14.76 11.21 -14.68
N ARG A 146 -15.28 12.44 -14.82
CA ARG A 146 -14.85 13.60 -14.00
C ARG A 146 -15.05 13.35 -12.50
N LEU A 147 -16.02 12.53 -12.13
CA LEU A 147 -16.27 12.14 -10.74
C LEU A 147 -15.21 11.17 -10.19
N VAL A 148 -14.75 10.21 -11.00
CA VAL A 148 -13.77 9.20 -10.58
C VAL A 148 -12.33 9.71 -10.68
N LEU A 149 -12.05 10.71 -11.53
CA LEU A 149 -10.69 11.23 -11.71
C LEU A 149 -10.03 11.74 -10.41
N PRO A 150 -10.68 12.55 -9.56
CA PRO A 150 -10.11 12.96 -8.27
C PRO A 150 -9.76 11.77 -7.37
N GLU A 151 -10.55 10.70 -7.38
CA GLU A 151 -10.27 9.45 -6.65
C GLU A 151 -8.93 8.87 -7.09
N LEU A 152 -8.77 8.67 -8.40
CA LEU A 152 -7.57 8.10 -8.98
C LEU A 152 -6.33 8.94 -8.63
N VAL A 153 -6.43 10.27 -8.77
CA VAL A 153 -5.33 11.20 -8.46
C VAL A 153 -4.99 11.17 -6.97
N ALA A 154 -5.99 11.21 -6.09
CA ALA A 154 -5.77 11.19 -4.64
C ALA A 154 -5.01 9.92 -4.22
N TRP A 155 -5.40 8.75 -4.71
CA TRP A 155 -4.73 7.50 -4.33
C TRP A 155 -3.35 7.33 -4.96
N GLN A 156 -3.13 7.83 -6.19
CA GLN A 156 -1.79 7.91 -6.78
C GLN A 156 -0.86 8.82 -5.96
N ASN A 157 -1.38 9.94 -5.47
CA ASN A 157 -0.64 10.83 -4.57
C ASN A 157 -0.30 10.14 -3.25
N LEU A 158 -1.27 9.46 -2.63
CA LEU A 158 -1.02 8.73 -1.38
C LEU A 158 -0.03 7.59 -1.57
N GLN A 159 -0.07 6.87 -2.69
CA GLN A 159 0.91 5.83 -2.99
C GLN A 159 2.37 6.33 -2.92
N ARG A 160 2.63 7.60 -3.22
CA ARG A 160 3.97 8.24 -3.09
C ARG A 160 4.36 8.57 -1.65
N CYS A 161 3.37 8.72 -0.78
CA CYS A 161 3.53 9.16 0.61
C CYS A 161 3.57 7.98 1.59
N GLU A 162 3.28 6.76 1.13
CA GLU A 162 3.27 5.57 1.99
C GLU A 162 4.60 4.83 1.94
N ALA A 163 5.31 4.74 3.06
CA ALA A 163 6.47 3.86 3.19
C ALA A 163 6.09 2.42 3.58
N MET A 164 4.89 2.22 4.11
CA MET A 164 4.43 0.93 4.58
C MET A 164 3.69 0.15 3.50
N LEU A 165 4.04 -1.13 3.35
CA LEU A 165 3.42 -2.01 2.36
C LEU A 165 1.89 -2.05 2.47
N VAL A 166 1.36 -2.19 3.70
CA VAL A 166 -0.08 -2.33 3.93
C VAL A 166 -0.83 -1.10 3.43
N HIS A 167 -0.29 0.11 3.62
CA HIS A 167 -0.95 1.33 3.17
C HIS A 167 -0.84 1.51 1.66
N GLN A 168 0.29 1.12 1.07
CA GLN A 168 0.38 1.05 -0.38
C GLN A 168 -0.63 0.05 -0.97
N MET A 169 -0.87 -1.09 -0.32
CA MET A 169 -1.92 -2.02 -0.75
C MET A 169 -3.31 -1.40 -0.67
N ILE A 170 -3.60 -0.58 0.35
CA ILE A 170 -4.84 0.19 0.40
C ILE A 170 -4.93 1.09 -0.83
N ALA A 171 -3.91 1.92 -1.10
CA ALA A 171 -3.91 2.81 -2.27
C ALA A 171 -4.06 2.04 -3.59
N MET A 172 -3.35 0.93 -3.77
CA MET A 172 -3.44 0.09 -4.97
C MET A 172 -4.84 -0.48 -5.20
N VAL A 173 -5.51 -0.97 -4.15
CA VAL A 173 -6.89 -1.47 -4.26
C VAL A 173 -7.82 -0.35 -4.73
N MET A 174 -7.64 0.87 -4.25
CA MET A 174 -8.49 2.00 -4.62
C MET A 174 -8.20 2.49 -6.05
N ILE A 175 -6.93 2.53 -6.45
CA ILE A 175 -6.50 2.81 -7.83
C ILE A 175 -7.11 1.77 -8.78
N LYS A 176 -6.99 0.49 -8.45
CA LYS A 176 -7.57 -0.63 -9.23
C LYS A 176 -9.05 -0.44 -9.48
N GLU A 177 -9.83 -0.26 -8.42
CA GLU A 177 -11.29 -0.15 -8.54
C GLU A 177 -11.67 1.12 -9.33
N SER A 178 -10.94 2.23 -9.14
CA SER A 178 -11.14 3.46 -9.93
C SER A 178 -10.87 3.23 -11.42
N MET A 179 -9.76 2.58 -11.77
CA MET A 179 -9.43 2.25 -13.16
C MET A 179 -10.43 1.27 -13.77
N LYS A 180 -10.88 0.26 -13.00
CA LYS A 180 -11.92 -0.68 -13.44
C LYS A 180 -13.22 0.05 -13.75
N THR A 181 -13.64 1.00 -12.90
CA THR A 181 -14.84 1.81 -13.13
C THR A 181 -14.69 2.72 -14.34
N ILE A 182 -13.55 3.40 -14.50
CA ILE A 182 -13.27 4.23 -15.69
C ILE A 182 -13.35 3.40 -16.96
N ASP A 183 -12.69 2.24 -17.00
CA ASP A 183 -12.73 1.34 -18.14
C ASP A 183 -14.18 0.93 -18.45
N ALA A 184 -14.97 0.59 -17.42
CA ALA A 184 -16.39 0.23 -17.55
C ALA A 184 -17.25 1.34 -18.14
N ILE A 185 -16.99 2.59 -17.76
CA ILE A 185 -17.67 3.75 -18.33
C ILE A 185 -17.32 3.90 -19.82
N LEU A 186 -16.06 3.66 -20.20
CA LEU A 186 -15.62 3.73 -21.59
C LEU A 186 -16.20 2.61 -22.47
N ASP A 187 -16.63 1.48 -21.91
CA ASP A 187 -17.35 0.43 -22.67
C ASP A 187 -18.76 0.88 -23.07
N LEU A 188 -19.36 1.79 -22.32
CA LEU A 188 -20.67 2.36 -22.65
C LEU A 188 -20.56 3.38 -23.81
N GLY A 189 -19.34 3.72 -24.22
CA GLY A 189 -19.01 4.39 -25.49
C GLY A 189 -18.11 5.62 -25.33
N ALA A 190 -18.04 6.44 -26.40
CA ALA A 190 -17.21 7.64 -26.47
C ALA A 190 -17.49 8.70 -25.38
N ILE A 191 -16.45 9.40 -24.95
CA ILE A 191 -16.46 10.57 -24.06
C ILE A 191 -15.91 11.79 -24.78
N ASP A 192 -16.17 12.98 -24.27
CA ASP A 192 -15.69 14.23 -24.86
C ASP A 192 -14.15 14.25 -24.98
N PRO A 193 -13.60 14.83 -26.06
CA PRO A 193 -12.15 14.93 -26.26
C PRO A 193 -11.40 15.59 -25.10
N ALA A 194 -12.02 16.60 -24.46
CA ALA A 194 -11.43 17.27 -23.30
C ALA A 194 -11.36 16.34 -22.07
N THR A 195 -12.43 15.61 -21.76
CA THR A 195 -12.44 14.62 -20.67
C THR A 195 -11.41 13.51 -20.92
N ARG A 196 -11.32 13.04 -22.18
CA ARG A 196 -10.33 12.06 -22.62
C ARG A 196 -8.90 12.56 -22.43
N ALA A 197 -8.61 13.81 -22.79
CA ALA A 197 -7.29 14.41 -22.61
C ALA A 197 -6.90 14.49 -21.12
N THR A 198 -7.82 14.92 -20.25
CA THR A 198 -7.58 14.96 -18.80
C THR A 198 -7.35 13.57 -18.20
N LEU A 199 -8.13 12.58 -18.63
CA LEU A 199 -7.94 11.18 -18.21
C LEU A 199 -6.57 10.66 -18.65
N ARG A 200 -6.17 10.92 -19.90
CA ARG A 200 -4.85 10.55 -20.42
C ARG A 200 -3.74 11.15 -19.57
N GLU A 201 -3.79 12.46 -19.35
CA GLU A 201 -2.79 13.18 -18.54
C GLU A 201 -2.69 12.61 -17.13
N THR A 202 -3.83 12.28 -16.52
CA THR A 202 -3.87 11.65 -15.19
C THR A 202 -3.18 10.28 -15.18
N LEU A 203 -3.45 9.45 -16.19
CA LEU A 203 -2.82 8.13 -16.32
C LEU A 203 -1.31 8.24 -16.58
N GLU A 204 -0.86 9.22 -17.37
CA GLU A 204 0.56 9.47 -17.65
C GLU A 204 1.33 9.97 -16.42
N LYS A 205 0.68 10.76 -15.55
CA LYS A 205 1.26 11.31 -14.32
C LYS A 205 1.27 10.36 -13.12
N ALA A 206 0.84 9.12 -13.30
CA ALA A 206 0.81 8.11 -12.24
C ALA A 206 2.19 7.91 -11.58
N CYS A 207 2.19 7.34 -10.37
CA CYS A 207 3.42 7.05 -9.62
C CYS A 207 4.35 6.14 -10.43
N PRO A 208 5.62 6.52 -10.69
CA PRO A 208 6.56 5.64 -11.37
C PRO A 208 6.76 4.35 -10.57
N ILE A 209 6.89 3.21 -11.24
CA ILE A 209 6.96 1.90 -10.59
C ILE A 209 8.11 1.79 -9.57
N GLY A 210 9.23 2.45 -9.82
CA GLY A 210 10.36 2.50 -8.91
C GLY A 210 10.09 3.29 -7.63
N GLU A 211 9.12 4.21 -7.65
CA GLU A 211 8.65 4.92 -6.46
C GLU A 211 7.67 4.07 -5.64
N VAL A 212 6.83 3.27 -6.31
CA VAL A 212 5.96 2.28 -5.66
C VAL A 212 6.83 1.26 -4.91
N PHE A 213 7.89 0.76 -5.55
CA PHE A 213 8.78 -0.23 -4.93
C PHE A 213 9.82 0.31 -3.92
N ARG A 214 9.72 1.56 -3.43
CA ARG A 214 10.62 2.17 -2.40
C ARG A 214 10.52 1.54 -0.99
N PHE A 215 10.18 0.26 -0.89
CA PHE A 215 9.71 -0.40 0.32
C PHE A 215 10.76 -0.69 1.41
N GLY A 216 10.30 -0.60 2.66
CA GLY A 216 10.78 -1.40 3.80
C GLY A 216 10.08 -2.76 3.94
N PHE A 217 9.87 -3.47 2.82
CA PHE A 217 8.89 -4.55 2.66
C PHE A 217 8.91 -5.65 3.75
N LEU A 218 10.08 -6.19 4.07
CA LEU A 218 10.16 -7.31 5.01
C LEU A 218 10.03 -6.86 6.46
N GLY A 219 10.38 -5.61 6.80
CA GLY A 219 10.09 -5.07 8.13
C GLY A 219 8.61 -5.23 8.41
N ASP A 220 7.77 -4.54 7.62
CA ASP A 220 6.32 -4.43 7.83
C ASP A 220 5.55 -5.75 7.81
N TYR A 221 5.95 -6.69 6.93
CA TYR A 221 5.34 -8.03 6.89
C TYR A 221 5.62 -8.80 8.19
N TRP A 222 6.83 -8.72 8.73
CA TRP A 222 7.15 -9.36 10.01
C TRP A 222 6.51 -8.62 11.20
N TYR A 223 6.44 -7.29 11.19
CA TYR A 223 5.71 -6.55 12.23
C TYR A 223 4.22 -6.92 12.24
N SER A 224 3.58 -7.14 11.08
CA SER A 224 2.13 -7.41 11.01
C SER A 224 1.74 -8.88 11.24
N ARG A 225 2.50 -9.85 10.72
CA ARG A 225 2.18 -11.29 10.84
C ARG A 225 2.73 -11.95 12.10
N SER A 226 3.85 -11.46 12.61
CA SER A 226 4.54 -12.11 13.72
C SER A 226 4.28 -11.44 15.05
N PHE A 227 3.74 -10.23 15.12
CA PHE A 227 3.34 -9.67 16.42
C PHE A 227 2.30 -10.54 17.12
N ASP A 228 1.21 -10.90 16.42
CA ASP A 228 0.19 -11.80 16.98
C ASP A 228 0.73 -13.22 17.23
N ALA A 229 1.51 -13.77 16.30
CA ALA A 229 2.09 -15.11 16.46
C ALA A 229 3.24 -15.18 17.50
N VAL A 230 3.83 -14.04 17.87
CA VAL A 230 4.89 -13.89 18.90
C VAL A 230 4.26 -13.63 20.27
N LEU A 231 3.18 -12.85 20.34
CA LEU A 231 2.33 -12.72 21.53
C LEU A 231 1.68 -14.07 21.89
N ASP A 232 1.16 -14.82 20.92
CA ASP A 232 0.64 -16.19 21.11
C ASP A 232 1.71 -17.17 21.59
N ARG A 233 3.00 -16.86 21.37
CA ARG A 233 4.15 -17.64 21.85
C ARG A 233 4.71 -17.16 23.19
N GLY A 234 4.03 -16.20 23.84
CA GLY A 234 4.30 -15.79 25.21
C GLY A 234 5.38 -14.72 25.41
N MET A 235 5.72 -13.95 24.36
CA MET A 235 6.47 -12.70 24.54
C MET A 235 5.53 -11.58 24.97
N THR A 236 6.00 -10.64 25.79
CA THR A 236 5.21 -9.46 26.15
C THR A 236 5.16 -8.44 25.01
N VAL A 237 4.24 -7.47 25.10
CA VAL A 237 4.16 -6.34 24.17
C VAL A 237 5.46 -5.53 24.18
N GLU A 238 6.07 -5.28 25.35
CA GLU A 238 7.39 -4.63 25.43
C GLU A 238 8.52 -5.46 24.81
N GLU A 239 8.57 -6.77 25.02
CA GLU A 239 9.58 -7.65 24.43
C GLU A 239 9.45 -7.73 22.91
N SER A 240 8.21 -7.75 22.42
CA SER A 240 7.89 -7.70 20.99
C SER A 240 8.32 -6.36 20.39
N LYS A 241 8.00 -5.24 21.04
CA LYS A 241 8.45 -3.90 20.63
C LYS A 241 9.97 -3.76 20.64
N LEU A 242 10.69 -4.40 21.56
CA LEU A 242 12.15 -4.40 21.59
C LEU A 242 12.73 -5.22 20.42
N PHE A 243 12.17 -6.41 20.16
CA PHE A 243 12.57 -7.29 19.05
C PHE A 243 12.37 -6.63 17.68
N PHE A 244 11.23 -5.98 17.54
CA PHE A 244 10.81 -5.31 16.32
C PHE A 244 11.48 -3.92 16.20
N GLY A 245 11.60 -3.15 17.27
CA GLY A 245 12.34 -1.89 17.30
C GLY A 245 13.83 -2.04 16.97
N THR A 246 14.47 -3.15 17.37
CA THR A 246 15.89 -3.44 17.04
C THR A 246 16.14 -3.91 15.61
N VAL A 247 15.12 -4.39 14.91
CA VAL A 247 15.14 -4.64 13.45
C VAL A 247 14.98 -3.32 12.68
N GLY A 248 14.26 -2.37 13.27
CA GLY A 248 13.99 -1.06 12.70
C GLY A 248 15.16 -0.10 12.85
N LEU A 249 15.53 0.28 14.06
CA LEU A 249 16.29 1.52 14.30
C LEU A 249 16.96 1.47 15.69
N ASP A 250 18.16 0.89 15.80
CA ASP A 250 19.27 1.31 16.70
C ASP A 250 20.33 0.21 16.93
N SER A 251 21.56 0.65 17.16
CA SER A 251 22.84 -0.07 17.05
C SER A 251 23.18 -1.07 18.19
N GLY A 252 22.19 -1.78 18.72
CA GLY A 252 22.40 -2.79 19.77
C GLY A 252 22.53 -4.22 19.25
N PRO A 253 23.37 -5.08 19.85
CA PRO A 253 23.35 -6.52 19.55
C PRO A 253 21.98 -7.12 19.89
N ILE A 254 21.43 -7.93 18.98
CA ILE A 254 20.20 -8.68 19.23
C ILE A 254 20.56 -9.89 20.10
N VAL A 255 20.08 -9.89 21.34
CA VAL A 255 20.24 -11.00 22.28
C VAL A 255 18.93 -11.76 22.37
N PHE A 256 18.90 -12.99 21.85
CA PHE A 256 17.75 -13.88 22.06
C PHE A 256 17.91 -14.61 23.39
N VAL A 257 17.09 -14.30 24.39
CA VAL A 257 17.05 -15.10 25.62
C VAL A 257 15.87 -16.06 25.55
N GLY A 258 16.12 -17.28 25.09
CA GLY A 258 15.10 -18.32 25.11
C GLY A 258 14.92 -18.87 26.53
N ARG A 259 13.96 -18.34 27.31
CA ARG A 259 13.65 -18.84 28.68
C ARG A 259 13.36 -20.34 28.72
N ARG A 260 12.86 -20.94 27.62
CA ARG A 260 12.54 -22.36 27.52
C ARG A 260 13.74 -23.27 27.25
N TRP A 261 14.86 -22.74 26.75
CA TRP A 261 15.99 -23.55 26.27
C TRP A 261 17.36 -23.11 26.81
N GLY A 262 17.44 -22.05 27.62
CA GLY A 262 18.70 -21.61 28.24
C GLY A 262 19.79 -21.15 27.26
N LEU A 263 19.43 -20.88 26.00
CA LEU A 263 20.35 -20.48 24.94
C LEU A 263 20.27 -18.96 24.71
N SER A 264 21.45 -18.34 24.58
CA SER A 264 21.61 -16.97 24.09
C SER A 264 22.22 -17.01 22.70
N LEU A 265 21.47 -16.59 21.68
CA LEU A 265 22.02 -16.36 20.34
C LEU A 265 22.45 -14.90 20.25
N LEU A 266 23.74 -14.69 19.98
CA LEU A 266 24.32 -13.40 19.62
C LEU A 266 24.53 -13.39 18.12
N VAL A 267 23.82 -12.51 17.42
CA VAL A 267 24.02 -12.27 15.99
C VAL A 267 24.72 -10.92 15.83
N GLN A 268 25.83 -10.88 15.10
CA GLN A 268 26.47 -9.62 14.74
C GLN A 268 25.50 -8.82 13.84
N GLN A 269 24.90 -7.77 14.41
CA GLN A 269 23.83 -6.99 13.78
C GLN A 269 24.26 -6.44 12.42
N GLN A 270 25.53 -6.02 12.29
CA GLN A 270 26.08 -5.46 11.05
C GLN A 270 26.07 -6.45 9.88
N SER A 271 26.59 -7.66 10.07
CA SER A 271 26.69 -8.68 9.01
C SER A 271 25.30 -9.13 8.55
N TRP A 272 24.40 -9.35 9.51
CA TRP A 272 23.01 -9.69 9.23
C TRP A 272 22.28 -8.55 8.52
N ARG A 273 22.45 -7.30 8.96
CA ARG A 273 21.82 -6.12 8.36
C ARG A 273 22.35 -5.86 6.96
N ALA A 274 23.64 -6.01 6.71
CA ALA A 274 24.24 -5.84 5.38
C ALA A 274 23.75 -6.90 4.39
N GLU A 275 23.72 -8.18 4.77
CA GLU A 275 23.23 -9.26 3.90
C GLU A 275 21.72 -9.14 3.64
N TYR A 276 20.94 -8.77 4.66
CA TYR A 276 19.50 -8.57 4.57
C TYR A 276 19.14 -7.33 3.73
N LEU A 277 19.74 -6.17 3.98
CA LEU A 277 19.53 -4.97 3.17
C LEU A 277 20.02 -5.17 1.73
N GLY A 278 21.11 -5.90 1.54
CA GLY A 278 21.59 -6.30 0.22
C GLY A 278 20.61 -7.20 -0.52
N ALA A 279 19.98 -8.17 0.16
CA ALA A 279 18.94 -9.01 -0.43
C ALA A 279 17.67 -8.21 -0.78
N LEU A 280 17.22 -7.34 0.13
CA LEU A 280 16.10 -6.44 -0.09
C LEU A 280 16.34 -5.52 -1.30
N SER A 281 17.50 -4.87 -1.36
CA SER A 281 17.87 -4.01 -2.49
C SER A 281 17.84 -4.78 -3.82
N ARG A 282 18.37 -6.02 -3.84
CA ARG A 282 18.29 -6.88 -5.02
C ARG A 282 16.86 -7.24 -5.39
N PHE A 283 16.02 -7.64 -4.43
CA PHE A 283 14.62 -8.00 -4.70
C PHE A 283 13.81 -6.81 -5.18
N THR A 284 14.02 -5.62 -4.61
CA THR A 284 13.44 -4.37 -5.08
C THR A 284 13.90 -4.02 -6.49
N ALA A 285 15.18 -4.22 -6.82
CA ALA A 285 15.70 -4.01 -8.17
C ALA A 285 15.05 -4.97 -9.18
N LEU A 286 14.95 -6.26 -8.86
CA LEU A 286 14.26 -7.26 -9.69
C LEU A 286 12.77 -6.93 -9.86
N ALA A 287 12.09 -6.54 -8.78
CA ALA A 287 10.70 -6.11 -8.81
C ALA A 287 10.51 -4.88 -9.70
N THR A 288 11.35 -3.86 -9.56
CA THR A 288 11.33 -2.63 -10.37
C THR A 288 11.63 -2.90 -11.84
N ALA A 289 12.53 -3.84 -12.13
CA ALA A 289 12.87 -4.26 -13.48
C ALA A 289 11.88 -5.27 -14.09
N ARG A 290 10.83 -5.67 -13.34
CA ARG A 290 9.89 -6.73 -13.72
C ARG A 290 10.54 -8.09 -14.01
N ASP A 291 11.69 -8.39 -13.42
CA ASP A 291 12.33 -9.70 -13.55
C ASP A 291 11.71 -10.72 -12.58
N LEU A 292 10.45 -11.07 -12.86
CA LEU A 292 9.65 -11.99 -12.04
C LEU A 292 10.20 -13.41 -12.05
N THR A 293 10.87 -13.81 -13.14
CA THR A 293 11.47 -15.14 -13.28
C THR A 293 12.67 -15.30 -12.34
N THR A 294 13.58 -14.32 -12.31
CA THR A 294 14.70 -14.34 -11.37
C THR A 294 14.20 -14.18 -9.94
N LEU A 295 13.18 -13.34 -9.69
CA LEU A 295 12.58 -13.21 -8.36
C LEU A 295 12.02 -14.55 -7.84
N ALA A 296 11.26 -15.29 -8.67
CA ALA A 296 10.74 -16.61 -8.30
C ALA A 296 11.85 -17.66 -8.10
N ARG A 297 12.93 -17.59 -8.89
CA ARG A 297 14.11 -18.45 -8.70
C ARG A 297 14.81 -18.16 -7.38
N GLU A 298 14.97 -16.88 -7.04
CA GLU A 298 15.52 -16.45 -5.77
C GLU A 298 14.67 -16.93 -4.60
N GLU A 299 13.34 -16.89 -4.70
CA GLU A 299 12.40 -17.47 -3.74
C GLU A 299 12.65 -18.96 -3.49
N SER A 300 12.68 -19.76 -4.55
CA SER A 300 12.95 -21.21 -4.45
C SER A 300 14.35 -21.56 -3.93
N GLY A 301 15.33 -20.67 -4.12
CA GLY A 301 16.72 -20.86 -3.71
C GLY A 301 17.07 -20.26 -2.35
N ALA A 302 16.22 -19.41 -1.79
CA ALA A 302 16.45 -18.72 -0.52
C ALA A 302 16.49 -19.71 0.66
N GLU A 303 15.63 -20.72 0.66
CA GLU A 303 15.61 -21.74 1.70
C GLU A 303 16.95 -22.50 1.80
N ARG A 304 17.59 -22.79 0.66
CA ARG A 304 18.87 -23.54 0.63
C ARG A 304 20.08 -22.66 0.95
N ARG A 305 20.16 -21.44 0.39
CA ARG A 305 21.33 -20.56 0.53
C ARG A 305 21.52 -20.04 1.97
N TRP A 306 20.42 -19.85 2.69
CA TRP A 306 20.46 -19.19 4.00
C TRP A 306 20.51 -20.21 5.16
N ALA A 307 20.13 -21.48 4.91
CA ALA A 307 20.09 -22.56 5.91
C ALA A 307 21.45 -22.84 6.56
N ILE A 308 22.54 -22.51 5.88
CA ILE A 308 23.91 -22.81 6.29
C ILE A 308 24.47 -21.75 7.27
N LYS A 309 23.90 -20.54 7.34
CA LYS A 309 24.48 -19.42 8.13
C LYS A 309 23.52 -18.74 9.12
N ASN A 310 22.20 -18.82 8.94
CA ASN A 310 21.25 -18.16 9.85
C ASN A 310 19.84 -18.78 9.78
N ALA A 311 19.56 -19.79 10.62
CA ALA A 311 18.28 -20.49 10.63
C ALA A 311 17.05 -19.59 10.92
N LEU A 312 17.24 -18.48 11.64
CA LEU A 312 16.16 -17.51 11.87
C LEU A 312 15.96 -16.62 10.64
N GLY A 313 17.03 -16.10 10.04
CA GLY A 313 16.99 -15.36 8.78
C GLY A 313 16.35 -16.13 7.62
N VAL A 314 16.57 -17.45 7.56
CA VAL A 314 15.91 -18.36 6.60
C VAL A 314 14.40 -18.38 6.78
N ARG A 315 13.94 -18.55 8.03
CA ARG A 315 12.51 -18.52 8.33
C ARG A 315 11.92 -17.15 8.07
N LEU A 316 12.69 -16.09 8.32
CA LEU A 316 12.28 -14.71 8.07
C LEU A 316 12.14 -14.40 6.56
N ILE A 317 13.04 -14.90 5.73
CA ILE A 317 12.94 -14.66 4.29
C ILE A 317 11.94 -15.63 3.65
N GLY A 318 11.87 -16.87 4.11
CA GLY A 318 10.98 -17.90 3.58
C GLY A 318 9.49 -17.58 3.71
N VAL A 319 9.05 -16.81 4.72
CA VAL A 319 7.63 -16.39 4.83
C VAL A 319 7.38 -15.02 4.17
N GLY A 320 8.34 -14.10 4.20
CA GLY A 320 8.18 -12.77 3.61
C GLY A 320 8.28 -12.76 2.08
N LEU A 321 9.16 -13.56 1.49
CA LEU A 321 9.44 -13.53 0.06
C LEU A 321 8.26 -14.00 -0.81
N PRO A 322 7.50 -15.06 -0.46
CA PRO A 322 6.29 -15.40 -1.22
C PRO A 322 5.22 -14.29 -1.18
N ALA A 323 5.10 -13.59 -0.05
CA ALA A 323 4.22 -12.42 0.05
C ALA A 323 4.73 -11.27 -0.81
N PHE A 324 6.05 -11.06 -0.88
CA PHE A 324 6.68 -10.07 -1.75
C PHE A 324 6.35 -10.35 -3.20
N THR A 325 6.64 -11.57 -3.66
CA THR A 325 6.37 -11.99 -5.04
C THR A 325 4.90 -11.79 -5.40
N LYS A 326 3.96 -12.12 -4.50
CA LYS A 326 2.52 -11.86 -4.71
C LYS A 326 2.20 -10.38 -4.85
N VAL A 327 2.75 -9.53 -3.99
CA VAL A 327 2.57 -8.07 -4.07
C VAL A 327 3.17 -7.54 -5.36
N VAL A 328 4.40 -7.93 -5.72
CA VAL A 328 5.07 -7.50 -6.95
C VAL A 328 4.24 -7.86 -8.19
N ASN A 329 3.72 -9.09 -8.25
CA ASN A 329 2.82 -9.52 -9.31
C ASN A 329 1.55 -8.67 -9.36
N TYR A 330 0.97 -8.36 -8.20
CA TYR A 330 -0.22 -7.53 -8.10
C TYR A 330 0.06 -6.11 -8.60
N VAL A 331 1.14 -5.46 -8.15
CA VAL A 331 1.53 -4.12 -8.61
C VAL A 331 1.69 -4.08 -10.13
N TRP A 332 2.40 -5.05 -10.71
CA TRP A 332 2.58 -5.11 -12.16
C TRP A 332 1.29 -5.40 -12.93
N THR A 333 0.37 -6.17 -12.35
CA THR A 333 -0.95 -6.38 -12.94
C THR A 333 -1.73 -5.06 -13.01
N GLU A 334 -1.68 -4.25 -11.96
CA GLU A 334 -2.34 -2.95 -11.95
C GLU A 334 -1.66 -1.94 -12.89
N GLU A 335 -0.33 -1.99 -13.00
CA GLU A 335 0.43 -1.17 -13.95
C GLU A 335 0.11 -1.54 -15.42
N ASP A 336 -0.03 -2.83 -15.72
CA ASP A 336 -0.49 -3.28 -17.04
C ASP A 336 -1.90 -2.79 -17.35
N ALA A 337 -2.81 -2.82 -16.36
CA ALA A 337 -4.16 -2.31 -16.50
C ALA A 337 -4.15 -0.79 -16.77
N ARG A 338 -3.30 -0.03 -16.07
CA ARG A 338 -3.08 1.40 -16.33
C ARG A 338 -2.58 1.64 -17.75
N LEU A 339 -1.58 0.90 -18.21
CA LEU A 339 -1.01 1.03 -19.56
C LEU A 339 -2.03 0.63 -20.64
N ALA A 340 -2.84 -0.40 -20.40
CA ALA A 340 -3.92 -0.78 -21.30
C ALA A 340 -4.97 0.32 -21.41
N LEU A 341 -5.39 0.89 -20.28
CA LEU A 341 -6.33 2.02 -20.25
C LEU A 341 -5.73 3.26 -20.93
N LEU A 342 -4.45 3.57 -20.69
CA LEU A 342 -3.75 4.67 -21.35
C LEU A 342 -3.73 4.50 -22.88
N ARG A 343 -3.43 3.30 -23.38
CA ARG A 343 -3.50 3.00 -24.82
C ARG A 343 -4.91 3.22 -25.37
N ARG A 344 -5.93 2.70 -24.68
CA ARG A 344 -7.34 2.85 -25.05
C ARG A 344 -7.76 4.31 -25.17
N VAL A 345 -7.37 5.14 -24.20
CA VAL A 345 -7.67 6.58 -24.19
C VAL A 345 -6.89 7.32 -25.29
N GLY A 346 -5.69 6.83 -25.63
CA GLY A 346 -4.83 7.42 -26.66
C GLY A 346 -5.22 7.14 -28.11
N THR A 347 -5.97 6.07 -28.39
CA THR A 347 -6.50 5.77 -29.73
C THR A 347 -7.74 6.63 -30.02
N PRO A 348 -7.82 7.38 -31.14
CA PRO A 348 -9.02 8.11 -31.52
C PRO A 348 -10.20 7.15 -31.73
N ASP A 349 -11.41 7.52 -31.29
CA ASP A 349 -12.62 6.75 -31.56
C ASP A 349 -12.81 6.63 -33.09
N GLY A 350 -12.71 5.41 -33.63
CA GLY A 350 -12.86 5.12 -35.06
C GLY A 350 -11.62 4.57 -35.77
N ALA A 351 -10.48 4.44 -35.09
CA ALA A 351 -9.36 3.63 -35.56
C ALA A 351 -9.53 2.19 -35.05
N SER A 352 -10.48 1.45 -35.62
CA SER A 352 -10.53 0.00 -35.50
C SER A 352 -9.48 -0.61 -36.43
N ASP A 353 -8.56 -1.41 -35.88
CA ASP A 353 -7.73 -2.36 -36.64
C ASP A 353 -8.59 -3.41 -37.37
#